data_AF-A0A3N1KZH0-F1
#
_entry.id   AF-A0A3N1KZH0-F1
#
_cell.length_a   1.000
_cell.length_b   1.000
_cell.length_c   1.000
_cell.angle_alpha   90.00
_cell.angle_beta   90.00
_cell.angle_gamma   90.00
#
_symmetry.space_group_name_H-M   'P 1'
#
loop_
_entity.id
_entity.type
_entity.pdbx_description
1 polymer ?
#
loop_
_entity_poly.entity_id
_entity_poly.type
_entity_poly.pdbx_seq_one_letter_code
_entity_poly.pdbx_strand_id
1 'polypeptide(L)'
;MTTSIAARLLTMLRGSLEEPIADIANALVSERLLRWAGHEALIAMSAAAAIYAILLAVPYLPSEEWGVLPACTIILAFFVHIGWSLWPVATTLPLWWRLRVGPRQAVRLVLFRTIARLLHEMEGGIQSWADTRGFVTRNALAVAQWTSATPSDRIAWQLADALEPRILRHAVRAAILALGPIVLMFWVFRWVVVYGGLLDRAAHLGPIDAAVYPIAAVIDLIAGTDLRAMLKGG
;
A
#
# COMPACT_ATOMS: atom_id res chain seq x y z
N MET A 1 -13.93 -35.73 -9.40
CA MET A 1 -13.00 -34.59 -9.21
C MET A 1 -12.31 -34.36 -10.54
N THR A 2 -12.75 -33.34 -11.28
CA THR A 2 -12.25 -33.01 -12.63
C THR A 2 -10.96 -32.21 -12.51
N THR A 3 -9.87 -32.76 -13.02
CA THR A 3 -8.54 -32.15 -13.02
C THR A 3 -8.36 -31.17 -14.19
N SER A 4 -7.61 -30.11 -13.92
CA SER A 4 -7.52 -28.91 -14.75
C SER A 4 -6.40 -28.96 -15.79
N ILE A 5 -6.68 -28.45 -17.00
CA ILE A 5 -5.66 -28.29 -18.06
C ILE A 5 -4.69 -27.15 -17.74
N ALA A 6 -5.14 -26.08 -17.09
CA ALA A 6 -4.27 -25.01 -16.65
C ALA A 6 -3.23 -25.56 -15.66
N ALA A 7 -3.67 -26.42 -14.75
CA ALA A 7 -2.81 -27.20 -13.88
C ALA A 7 -1.82 -28.07 -14.65
N ARG A 8 -2.26 -28.73 -15.75
CA ARG A 8 -1.39 -29.60 -16.55
C ARG A 8 -0.36 -28.84 -17.37
N LEU A 9 -0.74 -27.76 -18.05
CA LEU A 9 0.17 -26.85 -18.75
C LEU A 9 1.21 -26.30 -17.77
N LEU A 10 0.80 -25.86 -16.58
CA LEU A 10 1.72 -25.43 -15.53
C LEU A 10 2.62 -26.57 -15.03
N THR A 11 2.15 -27.82 -14.95
CA THR A 11 3.01 -28.97 -14.57
C THR A 11 3.94 -29.48 -15.68
N MET A 12 3.53 -29.45 -16.95
CA MET A 12 4.40 -29.82 -18.08
C MET A 12 5.45 -28.75 -18.33
N LEU A 13 5.05 -27.50 -18.19
CA LEU A 13 5.94 -26.37 -18.28
C LEU A 13 6.59 -26.05 -16.94
N ARG A 14 6.41 -26.89 -15.91
CA ARG A 14 6.93 -26.64 -14.56
C ARG A 14 8.43 -26.41 -14.55
N GLY A 15 9.17 -27.25 -15.26
CA GLY A 15 10.61 -27.11 -15.40
C GLY A 15 11.07 -25.96 -16.31
N SER A 16 10.20 -25.39 -17.15
CA SER A 16 10.56 -24.35 -18.14
C SER A 16 9.82 -23.02 -17.99
N LEU A 17 8.77 -22.94 -17.18
CA LEU A 17 7.88 -21.79 -16.95
C LEU A 17 7.70 -21.46 -15.47
N GLU A 18 8.04 -22.32 -14.49
CA GLU A 18 8.02 -21.88 -13.07
C GLU A 18 8.95 -20.68 -12.88
N GLU A 19 10.16 -20.70 -13.45
CA GLU A 19 11.07 -19.56 -13.42
C GLU A 19 10.51 -18.35 -14.17
N PRO A 20 10.15 -18.43 -15.47
CA PRO A 20 9.58 -17.30 -16.21
C PRO A 20 8.31 -16.70 -15.60
N ILE A 21 7.35 -17.52 -15.18
CA ILE A 21 6.09 -17.04 -14.59
C ILE A 21 6.36 -16.43 -13.22
N ALA A 22 7.20 -17.06 -12.41
CA ALA A 22 7.58 -16.48 -11.12
C ALA A 22 8.33 -15.16 -11.32
N ASP A 23 9.17 -15.04 -12.36
CA ASP A 23 9.93 -13.83 -12.65
C ASP A 23 9.06 -12.71 -13.23
N ILE A 24 8.08 -13.03 -14.09
CA ILE A 24 7.08 -12.07 -14.58
C ILE A 24 6.19 -11.60 -13.43
N ALA A 25 5.67 -12.52 -12.61
CA ALA A 25 4.87 -12.17 -11.43
C ALA A 25 5.67 -11.32 -10.45
N ASN A 26 6.93 -11.68 -10.22
CA ASN A 26 7.85 -10.92 -9.37
C ASN A 26 8.14 -9.53 -9.94
N ALA A 27 8.34 -9.39 -11.26
CA ALA A 27 8.53 -8.11 -11.93
C ALA A 27 7.29 -7.22 -11.81
N LEU A 28 6.09 -7.75 -12.05
CA LEU A 28 4.83 -7.01 -11.94
C LEU A 28 4.54 -6.57 -10.50
N VAL A 29 4.76 -7.46 -9.52
CA VAL A 29 4.58 -7.13 -8.10
C VAL A 29 5.62 -6.09 -7.67
N SER A 30 6.89 -6.27 -8.05
CA SER A 30 7.95 -5.31 -7.78
C SER A 30 7.63 -3.94 -8.39
N GLU A 31 7.18 -3.89 -9.64
CA GLU A 31 6.80 -2.67 -10.32
C GLU A 31 5.64 -1.97 -9.60
N ARG A 32 4.57 -2.69 -9.22
CA ARG A 32 3.46 -2.11 -8.46
C ARG A 32 3.90 -1.55 -7.12
N LEU A 33 4.72 -2.30 -6.38
CA LEU A 33 5.24 -1.88 -5.08
C LEU A 33 6.18 -0.66 -5.21
N LEU A 34 7.01 -0.61 -6.24
CA LEU A 34 7.86 0.54 -6.56
C LEU A 34 7.04 1.77 -6.96
N ARG A 35 6.01 1.61 -7.79
CA ARG A 35 5.11 2.71 -8.16
C ARG A 35 4.37 3.25 -6.94
N TRP A 36 3.88 2.37 -6.07
CA TRP A 36 3.26 2.77 -4.81
C TRP A 36 4.25 3.52 -3.92
N ALA A 37 5.44 2.97 -3.68
CA ALA A 37 6.46 3.62 -2.88
C ALA A 37 6.89 4.98 -3.46
N GLY A 38 7.00 5.07 -4.79
CA GLY A 38 7.29 6.32 -5.50
C GLY A 38 6.17 7.35 -5.37
N HIS A 39 4.91 6.92 -5.40
CA HIS A 39 3.76 7.80 -5.17
C HIS A 39 3.75 8.36 -3.74
N GLU A 40 3.93 7.49 -2.73
CA GLU A 40 4.03 7.91 -1.33
C GLU A 40 5.22 8.84 -1.09
N ALA A 41 6.37 8.54 -1.72
CA ALA A 41 7.55 9.39 -1.69
C ALA A 41 7.26 10.78 -2.27
N LEU A 42 6.57 10.86 -3.41
CA LEU A 42 6.22 12.12 -4.05
C LEU A 42 5.29 12.97 -3.17
N ILE A 43 4.31 12.35 -2.51
CA ILE A 43 3.40 13.05 -1.57
C ILE A 43 4.18 13.57 -0.36
N ALA A 44 5.03 12.75 0.24
CA ALA A 44 5.84 13.18 1.38
C ALA A 44 6.81 14.33 0.99
N MET A 45 7.45 14.23 -0.18
CA MET A 45 8.35 15.26 -0.67
C MET A 45 7.62 16.56 -1.03
N SER A 46 6.43 16.49 -1.63
CA SER A 46 5.65 17.68 -1.95
C SER A 46 5.14 18.38 -0.69
N ALA A 47 4.71 17.63 0.32
CA ALA A 47 4.36 18.18 1.64
C ALA A 47 5.57 18.86 2.31
N ALA A 48 6.74 18.21 2.29
CA ALA A 48 7.97 18.79 2.82
C ALA A 48 8.38 20.07 2.08
N ALA A 49 8.29 20.07 0.74
CA ALA A 49 8.58 21.24 -0.08
C ALA A 49 7.62 22.39 0.18
N ALA A 50 6.32 22.11 0.37
CA ALA A 50 5.33 23.12 0.72
C ALA A 50 5.59 23.74 2.10
N ILE A 51 5.93 22.93 3.11
CA ILE A 51 6.30 23.40 4.45
C ILE A 51 7.56 24.28 4.38
N TYR A 52 8.55 23.89 3.59
CA TYR A 52 9.76 24.68 3.40
C TYR A 52 9.48 25.99 2.64
N ALA A 53 8.61 25.97 1.64
CA ALA A 53 8.18 27.19 0.93
C ALA A 53 7.47 28.17 1.87
N ILE A 54 6.63 27.66 2.79
CA ILE A 54 6.01 28.48 3.84
C ILE A 54 7.09 29.15 4.69
N LEU A 55 8.11 28.41 5.14
CA LEU A 55 9.22 28.97 5.91
C LEU A 55 9.90 30.13 5.19
N LEU A 56 10.19 29.98 3.90
CA LEU A 56 10.80 31.04 3.09
C LEU A 56 9.87 32.25 2.91
N ALA A 57 8.56 32.04 2.95
CA ALA A 57 7.57 33.11 2.84
C ALA A 57 7.36 33.88 4.16
N VAL A 58 7.70 33.31 5.32
CA VAL A 58 7.48 33.91 6.66
C VAL A 58 7.90 35.37 6.77
N PRO A 59 9.09 35.79 6.30
CA PRO A 59 9.53 37.19 6.42
C PRO A 59 8.62 38.18 5.68
N TYR A 60 7.79 37.70 4.76
CA TYR A 60 6.89 38.50 3.93
C TYR A 60 5.43 38.42 4.40
N LEU A 61 5.12 37.60 5.41
CA LEU A 61 3.77 37.41 5.91
C LEU A 61 3.39 38.52 6.92
N PRO A 62 2.11 38.93 6.95
CA PRO A 62 1.64 39.99 7.84
C PRO A 62 1.64 39.59 9.32
N SER A 63 1.54 38.29 9.63
CA SER A 63 1.78 37.76 10.98
C SER A 63 2.23 36.30 10.92
N GLU A 64 2.82 35.83 12.02
CA GLU A 64 3.30 34.44 12.16
C GLU A 64 2.17 33.41 11.98
N GLU A 65 0.93 33.75 12.35
CA GLU A 65 -0.23 32.87 12.22
C GLU A 65 -0.54 32.49 10.76
N TRP A 66 -0.23 33.37 9.80
CA TRP A 66 -0.38 33.08 8.37
C TRP A 66 0.62 32.04 7.87
N GLY A 67 1.72 31.80 8.59
CA GLY A 67 2.66 30.71 8.30
C GLY A 67 2.29 29.42 9.05
N VAL A 68 1.91 29.54 10.32
CA VAL A 68 1.59 28.40 11.19
C VAL A 68 0.36 27.64 10.71
N LEU A 69 -0.74 28.34 10.40
CA LEU A 69 -2.02 27.70 10.08
C LEU A 69 -1.94 26.85 8.79
N PRO A 70 -1.34 27.33 7.68
CA PRO A 70 -1.11 26.49 6.50
C PRO A 70 -0.16 25.32 6.76
N ALA A 71 0.92 25.51 7.52
CA ALA A 71 1.86 24.43 7.84
C ALA A 71 1.17 23.31 8.63
N CYS A 72 0.39 23.67 9.66
CA CYS A 72 -0.44 22.74 10.43
C CYS A 72 -1.51 22.04 9.58
N THR A 73 -2.08 22.74 8.60
CA THR A 73 -3.06 22.16 7.66
C THR A 73 -2.43 21.12 6.75
N ILE A 74 -1.21 21.38 6.25
CA ILE A 74 -0.45 20.40 5.46
C ILE A 74 -0.16 19.15 6.30
N ILE A 75 0.22 19.32 7.57
CA ILE A 75 0.42 18.20 8.49
C ILE A 75 -0.86 17.40 8.70
N LEU A 76 -1.98 18.07 8.98
CA LEU A 76 -3.26 17.40 9.12
C LEU A 76 -3.62 16.60 7.85
N ALA A 77 -3.50 17.23 6.68
CA ALA A 77 -3.76 16.57 5.40
C ALA A 77 -2.85 15.34 5.19
N PHE A 78 -1.59 15.43 5.59
CA PHE A 78 -0.66 14.31 5.51
C PHE A 78 -1.01 13.18 6.48
N PHE A 79 -1.44 13.49 7.70
CA PHE A 79 -1.95 12.47 8.64
C PHE A 79 -3.22 11.79 8.12
N VAL A 80 -4.14 12.55 7.53
CA VAL A 80 -5.35 12.00 6.89
C VAL A 80 -4.96 11.07 5.74
N HIS A 81 -3.99 11.47 4.91
CA HIS A 81 -3.45 10.64 3.84
C HIS A 81 -2.85 9.33 4.37
N ILE A 82 -1.98 9.38 5.39
CA ILE A 82 -1.42 8.18 6.02
C ILE A 82 -2.55 7.27 6.55
N GLY A 83 -3.52 7.86 7.26
CA GLY A 83 -4.67 7.13 7.80
C GLY A 83 -5.46 6.42 6.71
N TRP A 84 -5.70 7.10 5.58
CA TRP A 84 -6.40 6.53 4.44
C TRP A 84 -5.60 5.42 3.74
N SER A 85 -4.30 5.64 3.48
CA SER A 85 -3.42 4.65 2.85
C SER A 85 -3.24 3.39 3.70
N LEU A 86 -3.19 3.53 5.03
CA LEU A 86 -3.04 2.41 5.95
C LEU A 86 -4.37 1.75 6.36
N TRP A 87 -5.52 2.37 6.08
CA TRP A 87 -6.84 1.86 6.46
C TRP A 87 -7.10 0.40 6.03
N PRO A 88 -6.78 -0.03 4.79
CA PRO A 88 -6.98 -1.43 4.39
C PRO A 88 -6.10 -2.41 5.19
N VAL A 89 -4.91 -1.98 5.59
CA VAL A 89 -4.01 -2.79 6.42
C VAL A 89 -4.51 -2.82 7.87
N ALA A 90 -4.94 -1.67 8.40
CA ALA A 90 -5.49 -1.54 9.74
C ALA A 90 -6.77 -2.36 9.93
N THR A 91 -7.64 -2.45 8.92
CA THR A 91 -8.87 -3.26 8.98
C THR A 91 -8.61 -4.77 8.86
N THR A 92 -7.47 -5.17 8.28
CA THR A 92 -7.09 -6.59 8.15
C THR A 92 -6.26 -7.10 9.33
N LEU A 93 -5.61 -6.22 10.08
CA LEU A 93 -4.87 -6.53 11.31
C LEU A 93 -5.68 -7.28 12.38
N PRO A 94 -6.92 -6.87 12.74
CA PRO A 94 -7.75 -7.58 13.71
C PRO A 94 -8.12 -9.00 13.24
N LEU A 95 -8.32 -9.19 11.93
CA LEU A 95 -8.56 -10.50 11.33
C LEU A 95 -7.33 -11.39 11.49
N TRP A 96 -6.12 -10.86 11.24
CA TRP A 96 -4.88 -11.60 11.43
C TRP A 96 -4.67 -11.98 12.91
N TRP A 97 -4.93 -11.03 13.81
CA TRP A 97 -4.85 -11.25 15.25
C TRP A 97 -5.80 -12.37 15.72
N ARG A 98 -7.06 -12.33 15.28
CA ARG A 98 -8.06 -13.35 15.64
C ARG A 98 -7.74 -14.73 15.06
N LEU A 99 -7.25 -14.78 13.83
CA LEU A 99 -6.92 -16.03 13.15
C LEU A 99 -5.58 -16.61 13.62
N ARG A 100 -4.78 -15.86 14.40
CA ARG A 100 -3.41 -16.23 14.83
C ARG A 100 -2.51 -16.66 13.67
N VAL A 101 -2.78 -16.11 12.48
CA VAL A 101 -2.03 -16.41 11.27
C VAL A 101 -0.85 -15.45 11.21
N GLY A 102 0.37 -15.99 11.11
CA GLY A 102 1.56 -15.16 10.96
C GLY A 102 1.53 -14.35 9.65
N PRO A 103 2.21 -13.19 9.56
CA PRO A 103 2.18 -12.34 8.37
C PRO A 103 2.61 -13.06 7.09
N ARG A 104 3.57 -13.99 7.21
CA ARG A 104 3.98 -14.90 6.12
C ARG A 104 2.84 -15.78 5.61
N GLN A 105 2.16 -16.46 6.52
CA GLN A 105 1.03 -17.32 6.18
C GLN A 105 -0.15 -16.52 5.63
N ALA A 106 -0.37 -15.29 6.11
CA ALA A 106 -1.41 -14.41 5.58
C ALA A 106 -1.12 -14.06 4.12
N VAL A 107 0.11 -13.64 3.80
CA VAL A 107 0.54 -13.38 2.41
C VAL A 107 0.40 -14.65 1.55
N ARG A 108 0.86 -15.80 2.06
CA ARG A 108 0.71 -17.08 1.35
C ARG A 108 -0.74 -17.44 1.06
N LEU A 109 -1.65 -17.25 2.01
CA LEU A 109 -3.08 -17.51 1.85
C LEU A 109 -3.72 -16.56 0.84
N VAL A 110 -3.33 -15.28 0.86
CA VAL A 110 -3.78 -14.30 -0.15
C VAL A 110 -3.30 -14.72 -1.53
N LEU A 111 -2.00 -15.04 -1.68
CA LEU A 111 -1.43 -15.53 -2.94
C LEU A 111 -2.13 -16.79 -3.44
N PHE A 112 -2.33 -17.77 -2.57
CA PHE A 112 -3.06 -18.99 -2.88
C PHE A 112 -4.47 -18.67 -3.41
N ARG A 113 -5.24 -17.85 -2.68
CA ARG A 113 -6.61 -17.53 -3.06
C ARG A 113 -6.68 -16.76 -4.39
N THR A 114 -5.74 -15.86 -4.63
CA THR A 114 -5.65 -15.12 -5.89
C THR A 114 -5.25 -16.03 -7.05
N ILE A 115 -4.23 -16.88 -6.88
CA ILE A 115 -3.77 -17.82 -7.90
C ILE A 115 -4.85 -18.85 -8.21
N ALA A 116 -5.51 -19.40 -7.18
CA ALA A 116 -6.61 -20.35 -7.35
C ALA A 116 -7.78 -19.72 -8.11
N ARG A 117 -8.16 -18.47 -7.79
CA ARG A 117 -9.20 -17.75 -8.55
C ARG A 117 -8.78 -17.53 -10.01
N LEU A 118 -7.55 -17.09 -10.26
CA LEU A 118 -7.04 -16.88 -11.62
C LEU A 118 -7.01 -18.18 -12.43
N LEU A 119 -6.58 -19.29 -11.83
CA LEU A 119 -6.60 -20.61 -12.47
C LEU A 119 -8.02 -21.02 -12.83
N HIS A 120 -8.98 -20.79 -11.93
CA HIS A 120 -10.37 -21.09 -12.16
C HIS A 120 -10.98 -20.22 -13.28
N GLU A 121 -10.66 -18.93 -13.32
CA GLU A 121 -11.08 -18.01 -14.38
C GLU A 121 -10.47 -18.41 -15.74
N MET A 122 -9.18 -18.79 -15.76
CA MET A 122 -8.53 -19.28 -16.97
C MET A 122 -9.14 -20.58 -17.46
N GLU A 123 -9.48 -21.51 -16.56
CA GLU A 123 -10.19 -22.74 -16.91
C GLU A 123 -11.55 -22.43 -17.55
N GLY A 124 -12.34 -21.53 -16.95
CA GLY A 124 -13.62 -21.09 -17.53
C GLY A 124 -13.46 -20.44 -18.91
N GLY A 125 -12.41 -19.64 -19.09
CA GLY A 125 -12.06 -19.02 -20.38
C GLY A 125 -11.66 -20.04 -21.45
N ILE A 126 -10.85 -21.05 -21.08
CA ILE A 126 -10.43 -22.12 -21.99
C ILE A 126 -11.61 -23.01 -22.37
N GLN A 127 -12.47 -23.33 -21.40
CA GLN A 127 -13.68 -24.13 -21.64
C GLN A 127 -14.62 -23.41 -22.62
N SER A 128 -14.89 -22.12 -22.39
CA SER A 128 -15.75 -21.33 -23.28
C SER A 128 -15.16 -21.16 -24.69
N TRP A 129 -13.84 -21.00 -24.81
CA TRP A 129 -13.15 -20.99 -26.10
C TRP A 129 -13.26 -22.33 -26.83
N ALA A 130 -13.10 -23.46 -26.13
CA ALA A 130 -13.21 -24.79 -26.71
C ALA A 130 -14.63 -25.09 -27.18
N ASP A 131 -15.64 -24.65 -26.43
CA ASP A 131 -17.05 -24.74 -26.80
C ASP A 131 -17.34 -23.97 -28.09
N THR A 132 -16.73 -22.79 -28.23
CA THR A 132 -16.88 -21.90 -29.40
C THR A 132 -16.21 -22.46 -30.67
N ARG A 133 -15.08 -23.20 -30.54
CA ARG A 133 -14.29 -23.70 -31.69
C ARG A 133 -14.69 -25.09 -32.21
N GLY A 134 -15.67 -25.77 -31.57
CA GLY A 134 -16.29 -26.98 -32.10
C GLY A 134 -15.85 -28.30 -31.44
N PHE A 135 -16.31 -29.42 -32.01
CA PHE A 135 -16.26 -30.76 -31.40
C PHE A 135 -14.83 -31.32 -31.25
N VAL A 136 -13.94 -31.04 -32.20
CA VAL A 136 -12.55 -31.51 -32.18
C VAL A 136 -11.76 -30.86 -31.04
N THR A 137 -11.93 -29.56 -30.83
CA THR A 137 -11.32 -28.82 -29.72
C THR A 137 -11.87 -29.26 -28.38
N ARG A 138 -13.19 -29.53 -28.26
CA ARG A 138 -13.79 -30.07 -27.03
C ARG A 138 -13.25 -31.46 -26.67
N ASN A 139 -13.10 -32.36 -27.65
CA ASN A 139 -12.56 -33.68 -27.40
C ASN A 139 -11.07 -33.65 -27.07
N ALA A 140 -10.29 -32.81 -27.74
CA ALA A 140 -8.88 -32.58 -27.38
C ALA A 140 -8.75 -32.04 -25.95
N LEU A 141 -9.64 -31.13 -25.54
CA LEU A 141 -9.74 -30.62 -24.18
C LEU A 141 -10.11 -31.74 -23.18
N ALA A 142 -11.14 -32.52 -23.48
CA ALA A 142 -11.58 -33.62 -22.62
C ALA A 142 -10.48 -34.68 -22.41
N VAL A 143 -9.76 -35.05 -23.48
CA VAL A 143 -8.62 -35.97 -23.41
C VAL A 143 -7.46 -35.39 -22.60
N ALA A 144 -7.21 -34.08 -22.73
CA ALA A 144 -6.18 -33.38 -21.96
C ALA A 144 -6.51 -33.30 -20.45
N GLN A 145 -7.78 -33.10 -20.09
CA GLN A 145 -8.28 -33.17 -18.70
C GLN A 145 -8.14 -34.58 -18.14
N TRP A 146 -8.54 -35.60 -18.91
CA TRP A 146 -8.54 -37.00 -18.49
C TRP A 146 -7.14 -37.55 -18.20
N THR A 147 -6.14 -37.05 -18.90
CA THR A 147 -4.74 -37.48 -18.75
C THR A 147 -3.93 -36.60 -17.77
N SER A 148 -4.57 -35.62 -17.12
CA SER A 148 -3.95 -34.73 -16.12
C SER A 148 -4.24 -35.21 -14.70
N ALA A 149 -3.21 -35.57 -13.93
CA ALA A 149 -3.36 -36.19 -12.60
C ALA A 149 -3.18 -35.20 -11.43
N THR A 150 -2.90 -33.91 -11.68
CA THR A 150 -2.53 -32.96 -10.62
C THR A 150 -3.70 -32.04 -10.26
N PRO A 151 -4.14 -31.97 -8.99
CA PRO A 151 -5.17 -31.03 -8.54
C PRO A 151 -4.71 -29.57 -8.68
N SER A 152 -5.58 -28.69 -9.19
CA SER A 152 -5.32 -27.25 -9.36
C SER A 152 -4.94 -26.54 -8.05
N ASP A 153 -5.59 -26.91 -6.95
CA ASP A 153 -5.31 -26.35 -5.62
C ASP A 153 -3.89 -26.65 -5.15
N ARG A 154 -3.37 -27.85 -5.46
CA ARG A 154 -2.00 -28.24 -5.09
C ARG A 154 -0.98 -27.39 -5.84
N ILE A 155 -1.26 -27.04 -7.09
CA ILE A 155 -0.40 -26.18 -7.92
C ILE A 155 -0.47 -24.73 -7.44
N ALA A 156 -1.68 -24.22 -7.15
CA ALA A 156 -1.85 -22.88 -6.60
C ALA A 156 -1.09 -22.70 -5.28
N TRP A 157 -1.12 -23.71 -4.41
CA TRP A 157 -0.39 -23.68 -3.14
C TRP A 157 1.14 -23.70 -3.34
N GLN A 158 1.63 -24.51 -4.28
CA GLN A 158 3.07 -24.58 -4.58
C GLN A 158 3.60 -23.28 -5.19
N LEU A 159 2.84 -22.65 -6.10
CA LEU A 159 3.16 -21.32 -6.62
C LEU A 159 3.14 -20.25 -5.52
N ALA A 160 2.17 -20.30 -4.61
CA ALA A 160 2.10 -19.37 -3.49
C ALA A 160 3.31 -19.50 -2.56
N ASP A 161 3.74 -20.73 -2.25
CA ASP A 161 4.90 -21.01 -1.40
C ASP A 161 6.22 -20.50 -2.02
N ALA A 162 6.38 -20.68 -3.35
CA ALA A 162 7.54 -20.19 -4.08
C ALA A 162 7.58 -18.65 -4.20
N LEU A 163 6.43 -18.00 -4.36
CA LEU A 163 6.32 -16.55 -4.55
C LEU A 163 6.37 -15.76 -3.23
N GLU A 164 5.86 -16.31 -2.14
CA GLU A 164 5.78 -15.66 -0.82
C GLU A 164 7.09 -14.96 -0.39
N PRO A 165 8.26 -15.64 -0.33
CA PRO A 165 9.47 -15.02 0.18
C PRO A 165 9.98 -13.87 -0.72
N ARG A 166 9.75 -13.96 -2.03
CA ARG A 166 10.15 -12.93 -3.00
C ARG A 166 9.29 -11.68 -2.83
N ILE A 167 7.97 -11.86 -2.76
CA ILE A 167 7.00 -10.78 -2.61
C ILE A 167 7.20 -10.06 -1.28
N LEU A 168 7.41 -10.79 -0.19
CA LEU A 168 7.70 -10.19 1.12
C LEU A 168 8.98 -9.35 1.10
N ARG A 169 10.04 -9.84 0.47
CA ARG A 169 11.31 -9.09 0.37
C ARG A 169 11.11 -7.76 -0.35
N HIS A 170 10.34 -7.76 -1.45
CA HIS A 170 10.03 -6.53 -2.19
C HIS A 170 9.09 -5.61 -1.43
N ALA A 171 8.09 -6.15 -0.74
CA ALA A 171 7.19 -5.37 0.09
C ALA A 171 7.96 -4.65 1.21
N VAL A 172 8.91 -5.34 1.87
CA VAL A 172 9.79 -4.74 2.87
C VAL A 172 10.67 -3.65 2.27
N ARG A 173 11.31 -3.91 1.11
CA ARG A 173 12.13 -2.89 0.43
C ARG A 173 11.33 -1.67 0.03
N ALA A 174 10.14 -1.87 -0.54
CA ALA A 174 9.23 -0.79 -0.91
C ALA A 174 8.75 -0.01 0.33
N ALA A 175 8.46 -0.69 1.44
CA ALA A 175 8.11 -0.05 2.70
C ALA A 175 9.25 0.81 3.23
N ILE A 176 10.50 0.31 3.21
CA ILE A 176 11.68 1.09 3.62
C ILE A 176 11.85 2.32 2.71
N LEU A 177 11.70 2.15 1.39
CA LEU A 177 11.79 3.24 0.42
C LEU A 177 10.69 4.30 0.62
N ALA A 178 9.48 3.91 1.02
CA ALA A 178 8.40 4.84 1.34
C ALA A 178 8.62 5.53 2.70
N LEU A 179 9.15 4.81 3.69
CA LEU A 179 9.41 5.34 5.03
C LEU A 179 10.47 6.45 5.02
N GLY A 180 11.49 6.37 4.18
CA GLY A 180 12.55 7.39 4.11
C GLY A 180 12.00 8.82 3.89
N PRO A 181 11.25 9.06 2.79
CA PRO A 181 10.60 10.35 2.53
C PRO A 181 9.59 10.77 3.60
N ILE A 182 8.84 9.83 4.18
CA ILE A 182 7.90 10.14 5.28
C ILE A 182 8.66 10.66 6.50
N VAL A 183 9.74 9.98 6.90
CA VAL A 183 10.61 10.40 8.01
C VAL A 183 11.26 11.75 7.69
N LEU A 184 11.74 11.93 6.45
CA LEU A 184 12.29 13.20 6.01
C LEU A 184 11.27 14.33 6.09
N MET A 185 10.02 14.08 5.69
CA MET A 185 8.94 15.06 5.78
C MET A 185 8.67 15.46 7.24
N PHE A 186 8.56 14.51 8.17
CA PHE A 186 8.42 14.82 9.59
C PHE A 186 9.65 15.52 10.17
N TRP A 187 10.84 15.19 9.68
CA TRP A 187 12.08 15.84 10.09
C TRP A 187 12.15 17.28 9.58
N VAL A 188 11.81 17.53 8.30
CA VAL A 188 11.69 18.87 7.71
C VAL A 188 10.65 19.67 8.46
N PHE A 189 9.48 19.09 8.75
CA PHE A 189 8.48 19.72 9.60
C PHE A 189 9.10 20.10 10.95
N ARG A 190 9.70 19.15 11.68
CA ARG A 190 10.31 19.43 12.99
C ARG A 190 11.39 20.50 12.92
N TRP A 191 12.15 20.55 11.84
CA TRP A 191 13.20 21.54 11.63
C TRP A 191 12.62 22.92 11.33
N VAL A 192 11.69 23.01 10.39
CA VAL A 192 11.01 24.24 9.97
C VAL A 192 10.19 24.86 11.12
N VAL A 193 9.41 24.03 11.81
CA VAL A 193 8.47 24.43 12.85
C VAL A 193 9.19 24.77 14.15
N VAL A 194 10.12 23.92 14.61
CA VAL A 194 10.70 24.10 15.95
C VAL A 194 12.07 24.78 15.94
N TYR A 195 12.88 24.63 14.88
CA TYR A 195 14.22 25.23 14.82
C TYR A 195 14.33 26.41 13.83
N GLY A 196 13.42 26.49 12.84
CA GLY A 196 13.44 27.48 11.75
C GLY A 196 12.84 28.84 12.08
N GLY A 197 12.43 29.09 13.33
CA GLY A 197 11.92 30.40 13.75
C GLY A 197 10.43 30.66 13.50
N LEU A 198 9.68 29.70 12.93
CA LEU A 198 8.22 29.82 12.79
C LEU A 198 7.48 29.79 14.15
N LEU A 199 8.01 29.08 15.15
CA LEU A 199 7.35 28.87 16.45
C LEU A 199 8.28 29.01 17.67
N ASP A 200 9.50 29.54 17.51
CA ASP A 200 10.41 29.80 18.66
C ASP A 200 9.83 30.83 19.65
N ARG A 201 8.75 31.53 19.24
CA ARG A 201 7.94 32.42 20.10
C ARG A 201 6.47 32.03 20.24
N ALA A 202 5.98 31.11 19.42
CA ALA A 202 4.58 30.68 19.38
C ALA A 202 4.49 29.16 19.46
N ALA A 203 4.76 28.57 20.61
CA ALA A 203 4.39 27.20 21.00
C ALA A 203 5.21 26.00 20.53
N HIS A 204 5.50 25.17 21.53
CA HIS A 204 6.08 23.83 21.48
C HIS A 204 5.13 22.77 20.89
N LEU A 205 4.43 23.06 19.79
CA LEU A 205 3.47 22.13 19.18
C LEU A 205 4.18 20.86 18.67
N GLY A 206 3.79 19.71 19.21
CA GLY A 206 4.17 18.41 18.66
C GLY A 206 3.51 18.16 17.29
N PRO A 207 3.93 17.12 16.54
CA PRO A 207 3.32 16.79 15.25
C PRO A 207 1.82 16.49 15.36
N ILE A 208 1.39 15.93 16.49
CA ILE A 208 -0.02 15.64 16.78
C ILE A 208 -0.78 16.92 17.07
N ASP A 209 -0.23 17.79 17.92
CA ASP A 209 -0.86 19.08 18.25
C ASP A 209 -0.98 19.97 17.01
N ALA A 210 0.03 19.94 16.14
CA ALA A 210 0.01 20.62 14.84
C ALA A 210 -1.06 20.07 13.90
N ALA A 211 -1.36 18.77 13.94
CA ALA A 211 -2.45 18.19 13.15
C ALA A 211 -3.82 18.62 13.70
N VAL A 212 -3.96 18.78 15.02
CA VAL A 212 -5.21 19.20 15.66
C VAL A 212 -5.42 20.71 15.59
N TYR A 213 -4.35 21.50 15.43
CA TYR A 213 -4.38 22.96 15.42
C TYR A 213 -5.39 23.59 14.43
N PRO A 214 -5.53 23.13 13.17
CA PRO A 214 -6.52 23.67 12.24
C PRO A 214 -7.96 23.38 12.70
N ILE A 215 -8.18 22.23 13.34
CA ILE A 215 -9.50 21.86 13.88
C ILE A 215 -9.85 22.78 15.05
N ALA A 216 -8.89 23.00 15.96
CA ALA A 216 -9.05 23.96 17.06
C ALA A 216 -9.33 25.38 16.55
N ALA A 217 -8.66 25.81 15.47
CA ALA A 217 -8.90 27.11 14.85
C ALA A 217 -10.34 27.27 14.34
N VAL A 218 -10.90 26.22 13.74
CA VAL A 218 -12.30 26.21 13.27
C VAL A 218 -13.27 26.23 14.47
N ILE A 219 -12.98 25.47 15.53
CA ILE A 219 -13.84 25.44 16.73
C ILE A 219 -13.80 26.80 17.44
N ASP A 220 -12.63 27.42 17.60
CA ASP A 220 -12.51 28.76 18.19
C ASP A 220 -13.29 29.80 17.37
N LEU A 221 -13.26 29.70 16.03
CA LEU A 221 -14.00 30.60 15.15
C LEU A 221 -15.53 30.46 15.30
N ILE A 222 -16.03 29.24 15.51
CA ILE A 222 -17.47 28.95 15.58
C ILE A 222 -18.03 29.14 17.00
N ALA A 223 -17.27 28.71 18.01
CA ALA A 223 -17.72 28.62 19.40
C ALA A 223 -17.13 29.71 20.31
N GLY A 224 -16.18 30.52 19.82
CA GLY A 224 -15.51 31.56 20.61
C GLY A 224 -14.64 31.01 21.74
N THR A 225 -14.11 29.80 21.58
CA THR A 225 -13.24 29.14 22.56
C THR A 225 -11.78 29.60 22.44
N ASP A 226 -10.95 29.20 23.41
CA ASP A 226 -9.49 29.47 23.45
C ASP A 226 -8.66 28.18 23.26
N LEU A 227 -9.15 27.22 22.46
CA LEU A 227 -8.50 25.91 22.28
C LEU A 227 -7.12 26.04 21.62
N ARG A 228 -6.94 26.99 20.70
CA ARG A 228 -5.62 27.27 20.12
C ARG A 228 -4.62 27.74 21.16
N ALA A 229 -5.04 28.55 22.13
CA ALA A 229 -4.17 29.02 23.21
C ALA A 229 -3.77 27.86 24.14
N MET A 230 -4.69 26.94 24.43
CA MET A 230 -4.41 25.74 25.22
C MET A 230 -3.40 24.80 24.52
N LEU A 231 -3.56 24.56 23.21
CA LEU A 231 -2.63 23.74 22.42
C LEU A 231 -1.23 24.36 22.35
N LYS A 232 -1.14 25.68 22.45
CA LYS A 232 0.13 26.41 22.44
C LYS A 232 0.92 26.31 23.76
N GLY A 233 0.35 25.67 24.79
CA GLY A 233 0.97 25.46 26.09
C GLY A 233 0.68 26.58 27.09
N GLY A 234 -0.59 26.94 27.26
CA GLY A 234 -1.04 27.96 28.23
C GLY A 234 -0.44 27.82 29.62
#